data_AF-A0A832XWC0-F1
#
_entry.id   AF-A0A832XWC0-F1
#
_cell.length_a   1.000
_cell.length_b   1.000
_cell.length_c   1.000
_cell.angle_alpha   90.00
_cell.angle_beta   90.00
_cell.angle_gamma   90.00
#
_symmetry.space_group_name_H-M   'P 1'
#
loop_
_entity.id
_entity.type
_entity.pdbx_description
1 polymer ?
#
loop_
_entity_poly.entity_id
_entity_poly.type
_entity_poly.pdbx_seq_one_letter_code
_entity_poly.pdbx_strand_id
1 'polypeptide(L)'
;MQRRFAIIGHDALSSGDLRLNDLAGGSGRMDVLVRAVNTALFLSHGIRRDSHITLHLTGGQGPLRRVWFDGSTLRGVRPDERSIAGHIRSIMKRQIPPIGTWEEVSSGISHSGGGLS
;
A
#
# COMPACT_ATOMS: atom_id res chain seq x y z
N MET A 1 21.82 -4.28 -5.56
CA MET A 1 20.88 -3.97 -6.65
C MET A 1 19.51 -3.71 -6.04
N GLN A 2 18.78 -2.69 -6.49
CA GLN A 2 17.43 -2.39 -5.96
C GLN A 2 16.39 -3.31 -6.61
N ARG A 3 15.41 -3.80 -5.84
CA ARG A 3 14.26 -4.57 -6.31
C ARG A 3 12.99 -3.74 -6.17
N ARG A 4 12.18 -3.66 -7.23
CA ARG A 4 10.92 -2.90 -7.23
C ARG A 4 9.80 -3.79 -7.73
N PHE A 5 8.72 -3.83 -6.97
CA PHE A 5 7.52 -4.59 -7.28
C PHE A 5 6.34 -3.64 -7.47
N ALA A 6 5.52 -3.88 -8.49
CA ALA A 6 4.26 -3.20 -8.69
C ALA A 6 3.12 -4.22 -8.63
N ILE A 7 2.17 -4.02 -7.73
CA ILE A 7 1.00 -4.89 -7.58
C ILE A 7 -0.24 -4.09 -7.96
N ILE A 8 -1.01 -4.61 -8.91
CA ILE A 8 -2.21 -3.94 -9.43
C ILE A 8 -3.43 -4.58 -8.77
N GLY A 9 -4.08 -3.83 -7.88
CA GLY A 9 -5.35 -4.20 -7.28
C GLY A 9 -6.49 -3.66 -8.09
N HIS A 10 -6.96 -4.44 -9.08
CA HIS A 10 -8.04 -4.05 -9.98
C HIS A 10 -9.31 -3.62 -9.24
N ASP A 11 -9.70 -4.39 -8.23
CA ASP A 11 -10.89 -4.14 -7.39
C ASP A 11 -10.56 -3.40 -6.09
N ALA A 12 -9.27 -3.21 -5.77
CA ALA A 12 -8.84 -2.66 -4.49
C ALA A 12 -9.23 -1.18 -4.38
N LEU A 13 -10.02 -0.86 -3.36
CA LEU A 13 -10.56 0.48 -3.15
C LEU A 13 -9.44 1.54 -3.06
N SER A 14 -9.55 2.60 -3.84
CA SER A 14 -8.59 3.72 -3.83
C SER A 14 -8.85 4.77 -2.75
N SER A 15 -10.01 4.74 -2.10
CA SER A 15 -10.42 5.72 -1.08
C SER A 15 -11.54 5.16 -0.19
N GLY A 16 -11.88 5.90 0.87
CA GLY A 16 -12.99 5.57 1.76
C GLY A 16 -12.56 4.78 3.00
N ASP A 17 -13.52 4.13 3.66
CA ASP A 17 -13.24 3.36 4.88
C ASP A 17 -12.94 1.89 4.56
N LEU A 18 -11.66 1.52 4.70
CA LEU A 18 -11.22 0.13 4.58
C LEU A 18 -11.71 -0.68 5.80
N ARG A 19 -12.49 -1.73 5.54
CA ARG A 19 -13.00 -2.63 6.59
C ARG A 19 -11.92 -3.66 6.95
N LEU A 20 -11.20 -3.44 8.05
CA LEU A 20 -10.12 -4.35 8.51
C LEU A 20 -10.59 -5.77 8.85
N ASN A 21 -11.88 -5.97 9.06
CA ASN A 21 -12.47 -7.30 9.32
C ASN A 21 -12.98 -7.96 8.03
N ASP A 22 -12.86 -7.31 6.87
CA ASP A 22 -13.33 -7.78 5.57
C ASP A 22 -12.39 -7.30 4.45
N LEU A 23 -11.13 -7.71 4.52
CA LEU A 23 -10.10 -7.35 3.54
C LEU A 23 -10.29 -8.07 2.20
N ALA A 24 -10.87 -9.28 2.21
CA ALA A 24 -11.06 -10.11 1.03
C ALA A 24 -12.40 -9.85 0.31
N GLY A 25 -13.45 -9.42 1.02
CA GLY A 25 -14.74 -9.10 0.41
C GLY A 25 -14.83 -7.64 0.02
N GLY A 26 -15.52 -6.84 0.83
CA GLY A 26 -15.89 -5.47 0.53
C GLY A 26 -14.73 -4.48 0.36
N SER A 27 -13.50 -4.89 0.65
CA SER A 27 -12.29 -4.09 0.45
C SER A 27 -11.58 -4.33 -0.90
N GLY A 28 -12.12 -5.21 -1.76
CA GLY A 28 -11.59 -5.42 -3.11
C GLY A 28 -10.27 -6.20 -3.12
N ARG A 29 -10.24 -7.35 -2.44
CA ARG A 29 -9.06 -8.23 -2.35
C ARG A 29 -7.81 -7.54 -1.76
N MET A 30 -8.01 -6.61 -0.82
CA MET A 30 -6.92 -5.94 -0.10
C MET A 30 -6.02 -6.95 0.64
N ASP A 31 -6.57 -8.10 1.04
CA ASP A 31 -5.83 -9.23 1.63
C ASP A 31 -4.65 -9.68 0.75
N VAL A 32 -4.81 -9.64 -0.58
CA VAL A 32 -3.76 -10.04 -1.53
C VAL A 32 -2.65 -9.00 -1.57
N LEU A 33 -3.00 -7.72 -1.63
CA LEU A 33 -2.05 -6.61 -1.68
C LEU A 33 -1.23 -6.53 -0.39
N VAL A 34 -1.90 -6.69 0.75
CA VAL A 34 -1.25 -6.72 2.07
C VAL A 34 -0.26 -7.88 2.18
N ARG A 35 -0.64 -9.08 1.72
CA ARG A 35 0.29 -10.22 1.67
C ARG A 35 1.48 -9.96 0.75
N ALA A 36 1.27 -9.31 -0.38
CA ALA A 36 2.36 -8.93 -1.27
C ALA A 36 3.34 -7.95 -0.60
N VAL A 37 2.85 -6.97 0.17
CA VAL A 37 3.71 -6.09 0.98
C VAL A 37 4.52 -6.88 2.00
N ASN A 38 3.86 -7.81 2.70
CA ASN A 38 4.52 -8.67 3.68
C ASN A 38 5.68 -9.45 3.04
N THR A 39 5.38 -10.21 1.97
CA THR A 39 6.36 -11.05 1.27
C THR A 39 7.49 -10.24 0.62
N ALA A 40 7.19 -9.05 0.08
CA ALA A 40 8.17 -8.21 -0.59
C ALA A 40 9.18 -7.58 0.37
N LEU A 41 8.77 -7.28 1.62
CA LEU A 41 9.57 -6.46 2.53
C LEU A 41 10.08 -7.19 3.77
N PHE A 42 9.33 -8.12 4.35
CA PHE A 42 9.66 -8.65 5.66
C PHE A 42 10.47 -9.95 5.58
N LEU A 43 11.41 -10.07 6.52
CA LEU A 43 12.24 -11.24 6.79
C LEU A 43 11.95 -11.76 8.19
N SER A 44 12.49 -12.93 8.54
CA SER A 44 12.43 -13.44 9.91
C SER A 44 13.01 -12.45 10.94
N HIS A 45 14.06 -11.71 10.57
CA HIS A 45 14.79 -10.79 11.45
C HIS A 45 14.95 -9.38 10.87
N GLY A 46 13.92 -8.85 10.21
CA GLY A 46 13.89 -7.44 9.82
C GLY A 46 13.20 -7.17 8.50
N ILE A 47 13.67 -6.13 7.82
CA ILE A 47 13.09 -5.60 6.59
C ILE A 47 14.16 -5.56 5.49
N ARG A 48 13.81 -5.98 4.28
CA ARG A 48 14.65 -5.88 3.08
C ARG A 48 14.87 -4.42 2.72
N ARG A 49 16.07 -3.90 3.01
CA ARG A 49 16.46 -2.50 2.74
C ARG A 49 16.66 -2.17 1.25
N ASP A 50 16.72 -3.19 0.41
CA ASP A 50 16.96 -3.11 -1.03
C ASP A 50 15.67 -3.33 -1.86
N SER A 51 14.51 -3.39 -1.21
CA SER A 51 13.25 -3.79 -1.83
C SER A 51 12.15 -2.75 -1.60
N HIS A 52 11.34 -2.54 -2.63
CA HIS A 52 10.27 -1.55 -2.67
C HIS A 52 9.03 -2.17 -3.29
N ILE A 53 7.85 -1.79 -2.81
CA ILE A 53 6.59 -2.25 -3.38
C ILE A 53 5.62 -1.08 -3.54
N THR A 54 5.04 -0.97 -4.73
CA THR A 54 3.98 -0.02 -5.05
C THR A 54 2.67 -0.76 -5.30
N LEU A 55 1.65 -0.41 -4.53
CA LEU A 55 0.28 -0.87 -4.72
C LEU A 55 -0.45 0.14 -5.60
N HIS A 56 -0.98 -0.31 -6.74
CA HIS A 56 -1.88 0.45 -7.59
C HIS A 56 -3.31 0.08 -7.23
N LEU A 57 -4.02 1.01 -6.57
CA LEU A 57 -5.40 0.83 -6.13
C LEU A 57 -6.31 1.44 -7.20
N THR A 58 -6.98 0.59 -7.97
CA THR A 58 -7.79 1.00 -9.13
C THR A 58 -9.27 0.72 -8.99
N GLY A 59 -9.70 0.21 -7.84
CA GLY A 59 -11.09 -0.12 -7.57
C GLY A 59 -11.89 1.02 -6.93
N GLY A 60 -13.20 0.84 -6.94
CA GLY A 60 -14.16 1.81 -6.41
C GLY A 60 -14.50 2.94 -7.39
N GLN A 61 -15.26 3.92 -6.89
CA GLN A 61 -15.60 5.13 -7.63
C GLN A 61 -14.67 6.25 -7.14
N GLY A 62 -13.82 6.78 -8.02
CA GLY A 62 -12.92 7.89 -7.67
C GLY A 62 -11.57 7.86 -8.38
N PRO A 63 -10.67 8.79 -8.02
CA PRO A 63 -9.34 8.84 -8.60
C PRO A 63 -8.52 7.62 -8.19
N LEU A 64 -7.63 7.20 -9.08
CA LEU A 64 -6.68 6.11 -8.83
C LEU A 64 -5.63 6.55 -7.81
N ARG A 65 -5.25 5.64 -6.91
CA ARG A 65 -4.26 5.91 -5.87
C ARG A 65 -3.14 4.89 -5.95
N ARG A 66 -1.92 5.37 -5.72
CA ARG A 66 -0.74 4.53 -5.52
C ARG A 66 -0.27 4.65 -4.08
N VAL A 67 0.13 3.53 -3.49
CA VAL A 67 0.78 3.49 -2.17
C VAL A 67 2.14 2.84 -2.34
N TRP A 68 3.18 3.52 -1.92
CA TRP A 68 4.56 3.05 -2.03
C TRP A 68 5.12 2.77 -0.64
N PHE A 69 5.68 1.59 -0.48
CA PHE A 69 6.44 1.18 0.68
C PHE A 69 7.92 1.07 0.30
N ASP A 70 8.75 1.85 0.96
CA ASP A 70 10.20 1.90 0.79
C ASP A 70 10.89 1.12 1.92
N GLY A 71 11.38 -0.08 1.62
CA GLY A 71 12.06 -0.93 2.59
C GLY A 71 13.33 -0.31 3.19
N SER A 72 13.95 0.66 2.52
CA SER A 72 15.16 1.33 3.03
C SER A 72 14.87 2.21 4.24
N THR A 73 13.68 2.82 4.31
CA THR A 73 13.25 3.77 5.33
C THR A 73 12.08 3.29 6.19
N LEU A 74 11.43 2.17 5.83
CA LEU A 74 10.25 1.64 6.52
C LEU A 74 10.51 1.40 8.02
N ARG A 75 9.67 2.00 8.87
CA ARG A 75 9.67 1.78 10.33
C ARG A 75 8.26 1.75 10.90
N GLY A 76 8.10 1.10 12.04
CA GLY A 76 6.84 1.08 12.80
C GLY A 76 5.74 0.20 12.22
N VAL A 77 6.03 -0.60 11.19
CA VAL A 77 5.09 -1.56 10.59
C VAL A 77 5.40 -2.96 11.07
N ARG A 78 4.38 -3.69 11.55
CA ARG A 78 4.51 -5.11 11.89
C ARG A 78 4.22 -5.99 10.67
N PRO A 79 4.82 -7.18 10.57
CA PRO A 79 4.64 -8.08 9.44
C PRO A 79 3.27 -8.79 9.42
N ASP A 80 2.35 -8.50 10.34
CA ASP A 80 1.01 -9.07 10.30
C ASP A 80 0.10 -8.29 9.32
N GLU A 81 -0.83 -9.02 8.68
CA GLU A 81 -1.71 -8.45 7.66
C GLU A 81 -2.53 -7.28 8.18
N ARG A 82 -3.03 -7.38 9.42
CA ARG A 82 -3.91 -6.36 10.00
C ARG A 82 -3.16 -5.05 10.26
N SER A 83 -1.90 -5.11 10.71
CA SER A 83 -1.04 -3.94 10.90
C SER A 83 -0.82 -3.23 9.57
N ILE A 84 -0.40 -3.94 8.52
CA ILE A 84 -0.16 -3.37 7.19
C ILE A 84 -1.45 -2.75 6.63
N ALA A 85 -2.57 -3.47 6.73
CA ALA A 85 -3.88 -2.96 6.31
C ALA A 85 -4.29 -1.71 7.10
N GLY A 86 -3.90 -1.58 8.37
CA GLY A 86 -4.10 -0.39 9.19
C GLY A 86 -3.42 0.86 8.60
N HIS A 87 -2.19 0.73 8.09
CA HIS A 87 -1.51 1.83 7.41
C HIS A 87 -2.21 2.20 6.09
N ILE A 88 -2.64 1.21 5.30
CA ILE A 88 -3.39 1.47 4.06
C ILE A 88 -4.73 2.16 4.38
N ARG A 89 -5.43 1.74 5.43
CA ARG A 89 -6.68 2.37 5.90
C ARG A 89 -6.46 3.84 6.26
N SER A 90 -5.38 4.18 6.96
CA SER A 90 -5.10 5.57 7.34
C SER A 90 -4.83 6.43 6.10
N ILE A 91 -4.15 5.87 5.09
CA ILE A 91 -3.95 6.51 3.80
C ILE A 91 -5.28 6.74 3.08
N MET A 92 -6.15 5.73 2.99
CA MET A 92 -7.42 5.83 2.25
C MET A 92 -8.36 6.94 2.74
N LYS A 93 -8.19 7.39 3.98
CA LYS A 93 -8.92 8.53 4.57
C LYS A 93 -8.36 9.90 4.18
N ARG A 94 -7.16 9.95 3.63
CA ARG A 94 -6.50 11.18 3.17
C ARG A 94 -6.94 11.56 1.77
N GLN A 95 -6.90 12.87 1.48
CA GLN A 95 -7.03 13.40 0.14
C GLN A 95 -5.95 12.81 -0.77
N ILE A 96 -6.29 12.52 -2.03
CA ILE A 96 -5.34 11.96 -2.99
C ILE A 96 -4.46 13.11 -3.52
N PRO A 97 -3.12 13.03 -3.38
CA PRO A 97 -2.22 14.04 -3.92
C PRO A 97 -2.28 14.09 -5.45
N PRO A 98 -1.89 15.21 -6.07
CA PRO A 98 -1.74 15.29 -7.52
C PRO A 98 -0.84 14.19 -8.08
N ILE A 99 -1.07 13.82 -9.35
CA ILE A 99 -0.24 12.84 -10.05
C ILE A 99 1.21 13.33 -10.09
N GLY A 100 2.14 12.45 -9.70
CA GLY A 100 3.58 12.75 -9.66
C GLY A 100 4.06 13.31 -8.32
N THR A 101 3.15 13.73 -7.44
CA THR A 101 3.48 14.18 -6.08
C THR A 101 3.32 13.02 -5.12
N TRP A 102 4.40 12.67 -4.42
CA TRP A 102 4.38 11.68 -3.33
C TRP A 102 4.32 12.39 -1.99
N GLU A 103 3.30 12.09 -1.19
CA GLU A 103 3.17 12.53 0.20
C GLU A 103 3.54 11.39 1.13
N GLU A 104 4.49 11.62 2.04
CA GLU A 104 4.84 10.65 3.09
C GLU A 104 3.83 10.70 4.23
N VAL A 105 3.31 9.53 4.61
CA VAL A 105 2.30 9.37 5.68
C VAL A 105 2.94 8.87 6.97
N SER A 106 4.00 8.07 6.84
CA SER A 106 4.84 7.59 7.93
C SER A 106 6.16 7.10 7.34
N SER A 107 7.21 6.96 8.17
CA SER A 107 8.56 6.52 7.75
C SER A 107 8.52 5.37 6.74
N GLY A 108 8.83 5.68 5.47
CA GLY A 108 8.90 4.72 4.37
C GLY A 108 7.55 4.28 3.78
N ILE A 109 6.46 5.01 4.05
CA ILE A 109 5.15 4.80 3.42
C ILE A 109 4.65 6.13 2.85
N SER A 110 4.51 6.16 1.53
CA SER A 110 4.04 7.34 0.81
C SER A 110 2.85 7.00 -0.09
N HIS A 111 2.10 8.01 -0.51
CA HIS A 111 1.04 7.83 -1.51
C HIS A 111 1.03 8.96 -2.53
N SER A 112 0.45 8.67 -3.70
CA SER A 112 0.31 9.61 -4.80
C SER A 112 -0.96 9.29 -5.57
N GLY A 113 -1.53 10.28 -6.26
CA GLY A 113 -2.47 10.01 -7.34
C GLY A 113 -1.79 9.35 -8.54
N GLY A 114 -2.60 8.76 -9.42
CA GLY A 114 -2.17 8.31 -10.73
C GLY A 114 -2.41 6.83 -11.01
N GLY A 115 -2.54 6.52 -12.30
CA GLY A 115 -2.78 5.19 -12.82
C GLY A 115 -1.50 4.48 -13.29
N LEU A 116 -1.66 3.67 -14.34
CA LEU A 116 -0.58 2.90 -14.99
C LEU A 116 -0.03 3.57 -16.25
N SER A 117 -0.66 4.66 -16.71
CA SER A 117 -0.31 5.45 -17.89
C SER A 117 0.65 6.58 -17.56
#